data_AF-A0A351UPW2-F1
#
_entry.id   AF-A0A351UPW2-F1
#
_cell.length_a   1.000
_cell.length_b   1.000
_cell.length_c   1.000
_cell.angle_alpha   90.00
_cell.angle_beta   90.00
_cell.angle_gamma   90.00
#
_symmetry.space_group_name_H-M   'P 1'
#
loop_
_entity.id
_entity.type
_entity.pdbx_description
1 polymer ?
#
loop_
_entity_poly.entity_id
_entity_poly.type
_entity_poly.pdbx_seq_one_letter_code
_entity_poly.pdbx_strand_id
1 'polypeptide(L)'
;MKLEFKLAGAPAALRALKRSGDKKFVLVPDSALLAAPGGLDLLREAADLCIEKGAGLSIEGVTPCLLPGYTRYLSASRRSLPCPAKERCFLQGACAGIPAAHSGVAAAFKPPARPLTDLEKCMLAVLARKNKITTAQVLKLAKGIKICASCSNEGEVFRAAERLIRMGLVAKEYRGGVYIWTKKTG
;
A
#
# COMPACT_ATOMS: atom_id res chain seq x y z
N MET A 1 -21.96 5.71 -0.87
CA MET A 1 -22.09 4.89 0.36
C MET A 1 -20.92 5.15 1.30
N LYS A 2 -21.17 5.35 2.59
CA LYS A 2 -20.12 5.39 3.63
C LYS A 2 -20.08 4.03 4.31
N LEU A 3 -18.90 3.41 4.38
CA LEU A 3 -18.69 2.10 4.99
C LEU A 3 -17.71 2.26 6.16
N GLU A 4 -18.22 1.99 7.36
CA GLU A 4 -17.38 1.88 8.56
C GLU A 4 -16.69 0.51 8.55
N PHE A 5 -15.36 0.53 8.53
CA PHE A 5 -14.52 -0.67 8.57
C PHE A 5 -14.00 -0.85 10.00
N LYS A 6 -14.82 -1.50 10.83
CA LYS A 6 -14.44 -1.90 12.20
C LYS A 6 -13.85 -3.31 12.19
N LEU A 7 -12.88 -3.62 13.04
CA LEU A 7 -12.19 -4.93 13.05
C LEU A 7 -13.16 -6.13 13.05
N ALA A 8 -14.13 -6.17 13.95
CA ALA A 8 -15.11 -7.26 14.03
C ALA A 8 -16.09 -7.30 12.83
N GLY A 9 -16.32 -6.15 12.19
CA GLY A 9 -17.25 -5.99 11.07
C GLY A 9 -16.60 -6.02 9.68
N ALA A 10 -15.27 -6.02 9.58
CA ALA A 10 -14.56 -5.86 8.32
C ALA A 10 -14.90 -6.95 7.28
N PRO A 11 -15.03 -8.25 7.64
CA PRO A 11 -15.47 -9.27 6.68
C PRO A 11 -16.90 -9.06 6.17
N ALA A 12 -17.78 -8.51 7.01
CA ALA A 12 -19.16 -8.20 6.62
C ALA A 12 -19.21 -6.95 5.73
N ALA A 13 -18.45 -5.91 6.05
CA ALA A 13 -18.31 -4.70 5.25
C ALA A 13 -17.74 -5.00 3.86
N LEU A 14 -16.75 -5.89 3.77
CA LEU A 14 -16.18 -6.35 2.50
C LEU A 14 -17.20 -7.14 1.67
N ARG A 15 -18.02 -7.99 2.29
CA ARG A 15 -19.12 -8.69 1.59
C ARG A 15 -20.19 -7.71 1.08
N ALA A 16 -20.55 -6.72 1.89
CA ALA A 16 -21.47 -5.65 1.48
C ALA A 16 -20.91 -4.87 0.28
N LEU A 17 -19.62 -4.54 0.30
CA LEU A 17 -18.92 -3.88 -0.80
C LEU A 17 -18.92 -4.73 -2.08
N LYS A 18 -18.70 -6.05 -1.98
CA LYS A 18 -18.77 -7.00 -3.11
C LYS A 18 -20.15 -6.99 -3.77
N ARG A 19 -21.22 -6.95 -2.97
CA ARG A 19 -22.61 -6.97 -3.45
C ARG A 19 -23.16 -5.59 -3.85
N SER A 20 -22.54 -4.51 -3.39
CA SER A 20 -23.02 -3.15 -3.69
C SER A 20 -22.77 -2.78 -5.16
N GLY A 21 -23.76 -2.10 -5.75
CA GLY A 21 -23.70 -1.43 -7.05
C GLY A 21 -23.42 0.09 -6.93
N ASP A 22 -23.06 0.58 -5.75
CA ASP A 22 -22.77 1.99 -5.54
C ASP A 22 -21.55 2.45 -6.34
N LYS A 23 -21.62 3.68 -6.87
CA LYS A 23 -20.55 4.29 -7.67
C LYS A 23 -19.54 5.09 -6.85
N LYS A 24 -19.76 5.26 -5.54
CA LYS A 24 -18.89 6.01 -4.64
C LYS A 24 -18.84 5.39 -3.24
N PHE A 25 -17.65 5.19 -2.71
CA PHE A 25 -17.38 4.62 -1.40
C PHE A 25 -16.47 5.52 -0.57
N VAL A 26 -16.80 5.64 0.71
CA VAL A 26 -15.94 6.23 1.74
C VAL A 26 -15.63 5.15 2.77
N LEU A 27 -14.37 4.75 2.87
CA LEU A 27 -13.88 3.77 3.84
C LEU A 27 -13.39 4.51 5.08
N VAL A 28 -13.94 4.15 6.24
CA VAL A 28 -13.52 4.73 7.52
C VAL A 28 -13.06 3.61 8.45
N PRO A 29 -11.75 3.32 8.51
CA PRO A 29 -11.21 2.30 9.39
C PRO A 29 -11.11 2.80 10.84
N ASP A 30 -11.30 1.89 11.79
CA ASP A 30 -11.01 2.17 13.20
C ASP A 30 -9.54 1.85 13.57
N SER A 31 -9.08 2.39 14.71
CA SER A 31 -7.72 2.14 15.19
C SER A 31 -7.45 0.66 15.46
N ALA A 32 -8.49 -0.11 15.83
CA ALA A 32 -8.38 -1.54 16.07
C ALA A 32 -8.06 -2.31 14.77
N LEU A 33 -8.72 -1.98 13.66
CA LEU A 33 -8.42 -2.55 12.35
C LEU A 33 -7.01 -2.18 11.91
N LEU A 34 -6.61 -0.91 12.07
CA LEU A 34 -5.28 -0.47 11.63
C LEU A 34 -4.15 -1.10 12.46
N ALA A 35 -4.40 -1.48 13.72
CA ALA A 35 -3.42 -2.10 14.60
C ALA A 35 -3.40 -3.64 14.53
N ALA A 36 -4.46 -4.27 14.00
CA ALA A 36 -4.58 -5.72 13.97
C ALA A 36 -3.68 -6.35 12.90
N PRO A 37 -3.09 -7.55 13.15
CA PRO A 37 -2.43 -8.34 12.13
C PRO A 37 -3.37 -8.59 10.94
N GLY A 38 -2.99 -8.17 9.73
CA GLY A 38 -3.79 -8.32 8.52
C GLY A 38 -4.97 -7.34 8.37
N GLY A 39 -5.19 -6.42 9.31
CA GLY A 39 -6.26 -5.42 9.19
C GLY A 39 -6.02 -4.40 8.08
N LEU A 40 -4.75 -4.03 7.84
CA LEU A 40 -4.36 -3.22 6.67
C LEU A 40 -4.61 -3.96 5.35
N ASP A 41 -4.45 -5.29 5.33
CA ASP A 41 -4.68 -6.10 4.14
C ASP A 41 -6.16 -6.13 3.76
N LEU A 42 -7.05 -6.26 4.74
CA LEU A 42 -8.49 -6.15 4.53
C LEU A 42 -8.88 -4.77 3.97
N LEU A 43 -8.28 -3.71 4.50
CA LEU A 43 -8.53 -2.36 4.03
C LEU A 43 -8.04 -2.15 2.59
N ARG A 44 -6.89 -2.74 2.24
CA ARG A 44 -6.37 -2.75 0.85
C ARG A 44 -7.28 -3.54 -0.08
N GLU A 45 -7.73 -4.72 0.31
CA GLU A 45 -8.66 -5.52 -0.50
C GLU A 45 -9.95 -4.73 -0.78
N ALA A 46 -10.49 -4.04 0.23
CA ALA A 46 -11.66 -3.19 0.05
C ALA A 46 -11.39 -2.02 -0.91
N ALA A 47 -10.22 -1.37 -0.79
CA ALA A 47 -9.83 -0.30 -1.68
C ALA A 47 -9.66 -0.78 -3.13
N ASP A 48 -8.96 -1.89 -3.33
CA ASP A 48 -8.73 -2.49 -4.65
C ASP A 48 -10.05 -2.86 -5.32
N LEU A 49 -10.98 -3.45 -4.59
CA LEU A 49 -12.31 -3.77 -5.12
C LEU A 49 -13.08 -2.52 -5.59
N CYS A 50 -12.99 -1.41 -4.86
CA CYS A 50 -13.59 -0.15 -5.30
C CYS A 50 -12.96 0.35 -6.60
N ILE A 51 -11.63 0.25 -6.72
CA ILE A 51 -10.86 0.70 -7.88
C ILE A 51 -11.20 -0.17 -9.11
N GLU A 52 -11.24 -1.48 -8.95
CA GLU A 52 -11.59 -2.43 -10.01
C GLU A 52 -13.01 -2.23 -10.54
N LYS A 53 -13.94 -1.88 -9.65
CA LYS A 53 -15.32 -1.51 -10.02
C LYS A 53 -15.44 -0.13 -10.67
N GLY A 54 -14.35 0.65 -10.75
CA GLY A 54 -14.39 2.04 -11.22
C GLY A 54 -15.20 2.98 -10.32
N ALA A 55 -15.40 2.60 -9.06
CA ALA A 55 -16.12 3.43 -8.09
C ALA A 55 -15.21 4.53 -7.54
N GLY A 56 -15.78 5.72 -7.30
CA GLY A 56 -15.07 6.79 -6.60
C GLY A 56 -14.73 6.36 -5.18
N LEU A 57 -13.46 6.40 -4.79
CA LEU A 57 -12.98 5.92 -3.48
C LEU A 57 -12.39 7.08 -2.68
N SER A 58 -12.76 7.15 -1.40
CA SER A 58 -12.07 7.95 -0.39
C SER A 58 -11.83 7.11 0.88
N ILE A 59 -10.67 7.27 1.51
CA ILE A 59 -10.30 6.59 2.76
C ILE A 59 -9.97 7.67 3.79
N GLU A 60 -10.76 7.75 4.85
CA GLU A 60 -10.63 8.77 5.87
C GLU A 60 -9.68 8.35 6.98
N GLY A 61 -8.93 9.31 7.53
CA GLY A 61 -8.20 9.12 8.79
C GLY A 61 -6.95 8.25 8.70
N VAL A 62 -6.56 7.77 7.52
CA VAL A 62 -5.37 6.92 7.38
C VAL A 62 -4.18 7.75 6.91
N THR A 63 -3.03 7.58 7.58
CA THR A 63 -1.77 8.16 7.08
C THR A 63 -1.31 7.44 5.81
N PRO A 64 -0.65 8.15 4.87
CA PRO A 64 -0.13 7.48 3.68
C PRO A 64 0.95 6.44 3.97
N CYS A 65 1.55 6.45 5.17
CA CYS A 65 2.49 5.41 5.58
C CYS A 65 1.85 4.06 5.92
N LEU A 66 0.58 4.02 6.33
CA LEU A 66 -0.12 2.76 6.60
C LEU A 66 -0.67 2.13 5.30
N LEU A 67 -0.93 2.96 4.28
CA LEU A 67 -1.44 2.53 2.97
C LEU A 67 -0.61 3.07 1.80
N PRO A 68 0.66 2.63 1.66
CA PRO A 68 1.49 3.03 0.53
C PRO A 68 0.87 2.58 -0.80
N GLY A 69 0.75 3.51 -1.75
CA GLY A 69 0.11 3.29 -3.05
C GLY A 69 -1.34 3.76 -3.15
N TYR A 70 -1.99 4.05 -2.02
CA TYR A 70 -3.38 4.54 -1.99
C TYR A 70 -3.48 6.03 -1.67
N THR A 71 -2.35 6.77 -1.66
CA THR A 71 -2.27 8.18 -1.24
C THR A 71 -3.30 9.07 -1.92
N ARG A 72 -3.59 8.86 -3.21
CA ARG A 72 -4.59 9.63 -3.97
C ARG A 72 -6.04 9.44 -3.51
N TYR A 73 -6.30 8.38 -2.75
CA TYR A 73 -7.62 8.06 -2.19
C TYR A 73 -7.74 8.49 -0.73
N LEU A 74 -6.63 8.88 -0.09
CA LEU A 74 -6.66 9.31 1.30
C LEU A 74 -7.22 10.73 1.39
N SER A 75 -8.19 10.93 2.27
CA SER A 75 -8.71 12.25 2.58
C SER A 75 -8.05 12.80 3.84
N ALA A 76 -7.78 14.11 3.84
CA ALA A 76 -7.11 14.78 4.94
C ALA A 76 -7.94 14.63 6.23
N SER A 77 -7.26 14.32 7.33
CA SER A 77 -7.89 14.29 8.64
C SER A 77 -8.15 15.71 9.15
N ARG A 78 -9.22 15.90 9.93
CA ARG A 78 -9.56 17.21 10.53
C ARG A 78 -8.49 17.73 11.50
N ARG A 79 -7.70 16.84 12.11
CA ARG A 79 -6.66 17.21 13.08
C ARG A 79 -5.47 16.26 12.95
N SER A 80 -4.33 16.80 12.51
CA SER A 80 -3.08 16.07 12.32
C SER A 80 -2.02 16.55 13.31
N LEU A 81 -1.22 15.63 13.82
CA LEU A 81 -0.03 15.88 14.63
C LEU A 81 1.23 15.83 13.75
N PRO A 82 2.30 16.57 14.09
CA PRO A 82 3.56 16.48 13.37
C PRO A 82 4.14 15.05 13.46
N CYS A 83 4.68 14.56 12.36
CA CYS A 83 5.31 13.24 12.31
C CYS A 83 6.77 13.33 12.82
N PRO A 84 7.16 12.59 13.87
CA PRO A 84 8.52 12.64 14.41
C PRO A 84 9.57 12.04 13.45
N ALA A 85 9.13 11.31 12.43
CA ALA A 85 9.99 10.72 11.42
C ALA A 85 9.88 11.39 10.04
N LYS A 86 9.38 12.63 9.97
CA LYS A 86 9.11 13.36 8.71
C LYS A 86 10.31 13.39 7.76
N GLU A 87 11.51 13.61 8.28
CA GLU A 87 12.76 13.72 7.50
C GLU A 87 13.24 12.39 6.92
N ARG A 88 12.92 11.28 7.60
CA ARG A 88 13.31 9.92 7.18
C ARG A 88 12.18 9.18 6.45
N CYS A 89 11.03 9.84 6.29
CA CYS A 89 9.85 9.26 5.69
C CYS A 89 10.01 9.19 4.17
N PHE A 90 9.47 8.13 3.55
CA PHE A 90 9.44 7.98 2.09
C PHE A 90 8.67 9.11 1.37
N LEU A 91 7.84 9.87 2.11
CA LEU A 91 7.08 11.01 1.61
C LEU A 91 7.86 12.33 1.67
N GLN A 92 9.09 12.33 2.20
CA GLN A 92 9.97 13.52 2.28
C GLN A 92 9.27 14.79 2.77
N GLY A 93 8.37 14.64 3.75
CA GLY A 93 7.64 15.78 4.32
C GLY A 93 6.40 16.26 3.57
N ALA A 94 5.99 15.61 2.48
CA ALA A 94 4.74 15.90 1.77
C ALA A 94 3.47 15.45 2.54
N CYS A 95 3.63 14.72 3.65
CA CYS A 95 2.51 14.31 4.49
C CYS A 95 2.02 15.46 5.38
N ALA A 96 0.71 15.66 5.45
CA ALA A 96 0.05 16.65 6.32
C ALA A 96 0.10 16.31 7.83
N GLY A 97 0.84 15.27 8.22
CA GLY A 97 0.98 14.80 9.60
C GLY A 97 0.20 13.51 9.88
N ILE A 98 0.22 13.10 11.14
CA ILE A 98 -0.42 11.89 11.65
C ILE A 98 -1.81 12.27 12.20
N PRO A 99 -2.92 11.71 11.69
CA PRO A 99 -4.25 11.91 12.25
C PRO A 99 -4.25 11.62 13.75
N ALA A 100 -4.71 12.58 14.54
CA ALA A 100 -4.66 12.48 16.01
C ALA A 100 -5.39 11.24 16.53
N ALA A 101 -6.47 10.82 15.86
CA ALA A 101 -7.26 9.63 16.19
C ALA A 101 -6.47 8.31 16.08
N HIS A 102 -5.39 8.28 15.29
CA HIS A 102 -4.61 7.07 15.00
C HIS A 102 -3.12 7.26 15.31
N SER A 103 -2.78 8.23 16.16
CA SER A 103 -1.39 8.58 16.49
C SER A 103 -0.61 7.41 17.09
N GLY A 104 -1.24 6.61 17.96
CA GLY A 104 -0.63 5.41 18.53
C GLY A 104 -0.30 4.33 17.50
N VAL A 105 -1.14 4.16 16.48
CA VAL A 105 -0.90 3.19 15.40
C VAL A 105 0.17 3.70 14.44
N ALA A 106 0.13 4.99 14.10
CA ALA A 106 1.13 5.59 13.24
C ALA A 106 2.53 5.65 13.89
N ALA A 107 2.63 5.71 15.22
CA ALA A 107 3.89 5.60 15.95
C ALA A 107 4.54 4.22 15.82
N ALA A 108 3.75 3.17 15.53
CA ALA A 108 4.27 1.84 15.26
C ALA A 108 4.91 1.71 13.87
N PHE A 109 4.60 2.62 12.93
CA PHE A 109 5.24 2.65 11.62
C PHE A 109 6.66 3.20 11.75
N LYS A 110 7.65 2.30 11.65
CA LYS A 110 9.07 2.65 11.58
C LYS A 110 9.44 2.79 10.09
N PRO A 111 9.60 4.01 9.55
CA PRO A 111 10.08 4.16 8.19
C PRO A 111 11.45 3.50 8.04
N PRO A 112 11.76 2.90 6.87
CA PRO A 112 13.10 2.39 6.61
C PRO A 112 14.12 3.53 6.81
N ALA A 113 15.32 3.20 7.29
CA ALA A 113 16.37 4.17 7.60
C ALA A 113 16.77 5.08 6.42
N ARG A 114 16.34 4.77 5.19
CA ARG A 114 16.54 5.59 4.00
C ARG A 114 15.28 5.66 3.12
N PRO A 115 15.14 6.72 2.30
CA PRO A 115 14.08 6.81 1.29
C PRO A 115 14.18 5.69 0.24
N LEU A 116 13.03 5.31 -0.32
CA LEU A 116 12.94 4.35 -1.42
C LEU A 116 13.46 4.97 -2.72
N THR A 117 14.25 4.19 -3.46
CA THR A 117 14.74 4.59 -4.78
C THR A 117 13.63 4.48 -5.83
N ASP A 118 13.77 5.11 -6.99
CA ASP A 118 12.76 5.05 -8.04
C ASP A 118 12.56 3.64 -8.61
N LEU A 119 13.59 2.81 -8.56
CA LEU A 119 13.52 1.38 -8.87
C LEU A 119 12.67 0.61 -7.85
N GLU A 120 12.81 0.92 -6.56
CA GLU A 120 12.02 0.30 -5.50
C GLU A 120 10.55 0.72 -5.60
N LYS A 121 10.29 2.00 -5.91
CA LYS A 121 8.94 2.49 -6.20
C LYS A 121 8.34 1.81 -7.44
N CYS A 122 9.12 1.65 -8.51
CA CYS A 122 8.67 0.98 -9.73
C CYS A 122 8.34 -0.50 -9.46
N MET A 123 9.21 -1.21 -8.76
CA MET A 123 8.99 -2.62 -8.39
C MET A 123 7.70 -2.79 -7.58
N LEU A 124 7.48 -1.93 -6.58
CA LEU A 124 6.23 -1.93 -5.82
C LEU A 124 5.00 -1.59 -6.69
N ALA A 125 5.14 -0.67 -7.64
CA ALA A 125 4.06 -0.31 -8.57
C ALA A 125 3.72 -1.46 -9.54
N VAL A 126 4.73 -2.18 -10.04
CA VAL A 126 4.55 -3.37 -10.87
C VAL A 126 3.82 -4.46 -10.08
N LEU A 127 4.30 -4.78 -8.87
CA LEU A 127 3.70 -5.81 -8.04
C LEU A 127 2.32 -5.43 -7.50
N ALA A 128 2.04 -4.12 -7.37
CA ALA A 128 0.70 -3.63 -7.07
C ALA A 128 -0.27 -3.82 -8.24
N ARG A 129 0.19 -3.75 -9.49
CA ARG A 129 -0.64 -4.04 -10.68
C ARG A 129 -0.85 -5.52 -10.89
N LYS A 130 0.18 -6.34 -10.64
CA LYS A 130 0.10 -7.79 -10.81
C LYS A 130 1.01 -8.47 -9.80
N ASN A 131 0.41 -9.20 -8.87
CA ASN A 131 1.13 -9.90 -7.82
C ASN A 131 1.44 -11.36 -8.23
N LYS A 132 2.38 -12.02 -7.53
CA LYS A 132 2.83 -13.40 -7.80
C LYS A 132 3.32 -13.60 -9.24
N ILE A 133 4.23 -12.73 -9.67
CA ILE A 133 4.73 -12.70 -11.05
C ILE A 133 6.22 -13.03 -11.12
N THR A 134 6.66 -13.54 -12.27
CA THR A 134 8.07 -13.87 -12.50
C THR A 134 8.92 -12.63 -12.77
N THR A 135 10.25 -12.73 -12.63
CA THR A 135 11.17 -11.64 -12.99
C THR A 135 10.95 -11.14 -14.42
N ALA A 136 10.76 -12.04 -15.39
CA ALA A 136 10.49 -11.68 -16.78
C ALA A 136 9.19 -10.87 -16.94
N GLN A 137 8.15 -11.22 -16.18
CA GLN A 137 6.89 -10.47 -16.15
C GLN A 137 7.03 -9.11 -15.48
N VAL A 138 7.84 -9.02 -14.42
CA VAL A 138 8.17 -7.74 -13.77
C VAL A 138 8.81 -6.80 -14.78
N LEU A 139 9.84 -7.25 -15.50
CA LEU A 139 10.52 -6.46 -16.53
C LEU A 139 9.59 -6.02 -17.65
N LYS A 140 8.73 -6.93 -18.13
CA LYS A 140 7.75 -6.61 -19.17
C LYS A 140 6.77 -5.52 -18.71
N LEU A 141 6.30 -5.58 -17.48
CA LEU A 141 5.37 -4.59 -16.91
C LEU A 141 6.06 -3.27 -16.58
N ALA A 142 7.33 -3.31 -16.14
CA ALA A 142 8.11 -2.14 -15.81
C ALA A 142 8.35 -1.22 -17.02
N LYS A 143 8.49 -1.79 -18.23
CA LYS A 143 8.60 -1.03 -19.50
C LYS A 143 7.42 -0.07 -19.73
N GLY A 144 6.24 -0.38 -19.18
CA GLY A 144 5.04 0.46 -19.29
C GLY A 144 4.91 1.51 -18.17
N ILE A 145 5.89 1.65 -17.28
CA ILE A 145 5.83 2.54 -16.12
C ILE A 145 6.90 3.63 -16.28
N LYS A 146 6.46 4.88 -16.47
CA LYS A 146 7.33 6.06 -16.67
C LYS A 146 8.21 6.45 -15.45
N ILE A 147 8.22 5.65 -14.38
CA ILE A 147 8.85 6.00 -13.09
C ILE A 147 10.36 5.71 -13.08
N CYS A 148 10.87 4.80 -13.91
CA CYS A 148 12.31 4.48 -13.93
C CYS A 148 12.88 4.46 -15.35
N ALA A 149 14.07 5.04 -15.52
CA ALA A 149 14.86 4.92 -16.74
C ALA A 149 15.63 3.58 -16.81
N SER A 150 15.84 2.89 -15.67
CA SER A 150 16.77 1.75 -15.54
C SER A 150 16.13 0.38 -15.31
N CYS A 151 14.80 0.23 -15.33
CA CYS A 151 14.15 -1.07 -15.08
C CYS A 151 14.27 -2.09 -16.23
N SER A 152 15.21 -1.90 -17.14
CA SER A 152 15.48 -2.78 -18.28
C SER A 152 16.49 -3.89 -17.96
N ASN A 153 17.13 -3.88 -16.79
CA ASN A 153 18.15 -4.86 -16.40
C ASN A 153 17.68 -5.77 -15.25
N GLU A 154 17.80 -7.09 -15.41
CA GLU A 154 17.47 -8.10 -14.39
C GLU A 154 18.22 -7.84 -13.08
N GLY A 155 19.51 -7.48 -13.12
CA GLY A 155 20.31 -7.26 -11.92
C GLY A 155 19.81 -6.11 -11.04
N GLU A 156 19.24 -5.06 -11.66
CA GLU A 156 18.64 -3.92 -10.95
C GLU A 156 17.34 -4.31 -10.25
N VAL A 157 16.52 -5.14 -10.90
CA VAL A 157 15.29 -5.69 -10.32
C VAL A 157 15.60 -6.54 -9.10
N PHE A 158 16.62 -7.41 -9.17
CA PHE A 158 17.04 -8.22 -8.03
C PHE A 158 17.52 -7.34 -6.86
N ARG A 159 18.40 -6.36 -7.11
CA ARG A 159 18.89 -5.46 -6.06
C ARG A 159 17.76 -4.67 -5.40
N ALA A 160 16.82 -4.14 -6.19
CA ALA A 160 15.65 -3.45 -5.66
C ALA A 160 14.75 -4.39 -4.85
N ALA A 161 14.46 -5.58 -5.37
CA ALA A 161 13.62 -6.57 -4.71
C ALA A 161 14.25 -7.10 -3.41
N GLU A 162 15.56 -7.34 -3.37
CA GLU A 162 16.24 -7.76 -2.14
C GLU A 162 16.20 -6.69 -1.05
N ARG A 163 16.33 -5.43 -1.42
CA ARG A 163 16.18 -4.32 -0.47
C ARG A 163 14.76 -4.22 0.05
N LEU A 164 13.76 -4.39 -0.82
CA LEU A 164 12.34 -4.45 -0.43
C LEU A 164 12.01 -5.69 0.43
N ILE A 165 12.67 -6.82 0.20
CA ILE A 165 12.54 -8.03 1.04
C ILE A 165 13.07 -7.78 2.44
N ARG A 166 14.25 -7.14 2.58
CA ARG A 166 14.80 -6.75 3.89
C ARG A 166 13.88 -5.77 4.64
N MET A 167 13.13 -4.96 3.90
CA MET A 167 12.10 -4.05 4.44
C MET A 167 10.75 -4.75 4.71
N GLY A 168 10.62 -6.04 4.41
CA GLY A 168 9.38 -6.79 4.59
C GLY A 168 8.26 -6.43 3.61
N LEU A 169 8.56 -5.70 2.53
CA LEU A 169 7.57 -5.19 1.56
C LEU A 169 7.37 -6.13 0.35
N VAL A 170 8.34 -7.00 0.09
CA VAL A 170 8.33 -7.98 -1.00
C VAL A 170 8.78 -9.33 -0.45
N ALA A 171 8.31 -10.41 -1.05
CA ALA A 171 8.77 -11.77 -0.86
C ALA A 171 9.25 -12.34 -2.20
N LYS A 172 10.21 -13.27 -2.13
CA LYS A 172 10.63 -14.09 -3.26
C LYS A 172 10.42 -15.56 -2.93
N GLU A 173 9.92 -16.31 -3.90
CA GLU A 173 9.84 -17.76 -3.88
C GLU A 173 10.53 -18.30 -5.13
N TYR A 174 11.31 -19.37 -5.02
CA TYR A 174 11.92 -20.02 -6.17
C TYR A 174 11.14 -21.29 -6.50
N ARG A 175 10.53 -21.34 -7.69
CA ARG A 175 9.69 -22.47 -8.12
C ARG A 175 9.95 -22.78 -9.58
N GLY A 176 10.35 -24.02 -9.88
CA GLY A 176 10.50 -24.51 -11.25
C GLY A 176 11.48 -23.69 -12.10
N GLY A 177 12.63 -23.30 -11.54
CA GLY A 177 13.66 -22.57 -12.30
C GLY A 177 13.49 -21.04 -12.32
N VAL A 178 12.41 -20.51 -11.76
CA VAL A 178 12.11 -19.07 -11.80
C VAL A 178 11.81 -18.49 -10.43
N TYR A 179 12.16 -17.22 -10.24
CA TYR A 179 11.76 -16.45 -9.06
C TYR A 179 10.37 -15.85 -9.26
N ILE A 180 9.51 -16.10 -8.29
CA ILE A 180 8.17 -15.51 -8.18
C ILE A 180 8.23 -14.42 -7.11
N TRP A 181 7.89 -13.21 -7.52
CA TRP A 181 7.86 -12.04 -6.67
C TRP A 181 6.46 -11.77 -6.19
N THR A 182 6.33 -11.57 -4.88
CA THR A 182 5.06 -11.25 -4.25
C THR A 182 5.22 -9.98 -3.43
N LYS A 183 4.38 -8.98 -3.64
CA LYS A 183 4.28 -7.86 -2.70
C LYS A 183 3.72 -8.39 -1.39
N LYS A 184 4.45 -8.22 -0.29
CA LYS A 184 3.91 -8.46 1.05
C LYS A 184 2.97 -7.31 1.36
N THR A 185 1.70 -7.65 1.50
CA THR A 185 0.74 -6.78 2.14
C THR A 185 1.04 -6.91 3.64
N GLY A 186 1.59 -5.84 4.22
CA GLY A 186 1.91 -5.74 5.66
C GLY A 186 0.80 -5.04 6.42
#